data_AF-L7VQY5-F1
#
_entry.id   AF-L7VQY5-F1
#
_cell.length_a   1.000
_cell.length_b   1.000
_cell.length_c   1.000
_cell.angle_alpha   90.00
_cell.angle_beta   90.00
_cell.angle_gamma   90.00
#
_symmetry.space_group_name_H-M   'P 1'
#
loop_
_entity.id
_entity.type
_entity.pdbx_description
1 polymer ?
#
loop_
_entity_poly.entity_id
_entity_poly.type
_entity_poly.pdbx_seq_one_letter_code
_entity_poly.pdbx_strand_id
1 'polypeptide(L)'
;MQPDLKDYLVVGISSRALFDLEKENKIYEEKGLQEYCRYQIEHENEILKPGAGFQLVKALLRINSLVSSGRKIEVIIMSRNSADTSLRIFNSIEHYGLDITL
;
A
#
# COMPACT_ATOMS: atom_id res chain seq x y z
N MET A 1 16.22 9.15 -10.15
CA MET A 1 16.04 8.69 -11.54
C MET A 1 14.79 7.83 -11.54
N GLN A 2 13.71 8.24 -12.20
CA GLN A 2 12.51 7.40 -12.28
C GLN A 2 12.88 6.12 -13.07
N PRO A 3 12.55 4.92 -12.57
CA PRO A 3 12.85 3.68 -13.29
C PRO A 3 12.14 3.70 -14.66
N ASP A 4 12.84 3.30 -15.72
CA ASP A 4 12.19 3.05 -17.00
C ASP A 4 11.31 1.81 -16.84
N LEU A 5 10.00 2.03 -16.74
CA LEU A 5 9.02 0.98 -16.45
C LEU A 5 8.78 0.02 -17.63
N LYS A 6 9.37 0.26 -18.81
CA LYS A 6 9.15 -0.55 -20.01
C LYS A 6 9.49 -2.02 -19.87
N ASP A 7 10.43 -2.35 -18.99
CA ASP A 7 10.88 -3.72 -18.74
C ASP A 7 10.17 -4.41 -17.56
N TYR A 8 9.16 -3.76 -16.97
CA TYR A 8 8.44 -4.23 -15.79
C TYR A 8 6.98 -4.54 -16.10
N LEU A 9 6.46 -5.61 -15.49
CA LEU A 9 5.02 -5.72 -15.25
C LEU A 9 4.66 -4.76 -14.11
N VAL A 10 4.02 -3.65 -14.44
CA VAL A 10 3.58 -2.65 -13.47
C VAL A 10 2.19 -2.99 -12.97
N VAL A 11 2.03 -3.09 -11.65
CA VAL A 11 0.77 -3.41 -10.99
C VAL A 11 0.38 -2.25 -10.08
N GLY A 12 -0.64 -1.51 -10.49
CA GLY A 12 -1.26 -0.48 -9.65
C GLY A 12 -2.25 -1.11 -8.66
N ILE A 13 -2.09 -0.84 -7.37
CA ILE A 13 -3.02 -1.33 -6.32
C ILE A 13 -3.51 -0.18 -5.43
N SER A 14 -4.81 -0.16 -5.12
CA SER A 14 -5.33 0.79 -4.12
C SER A 14 -4.92 0.39 -2.70
N SER A 15 -4.71 1.36 -1.81
CA SER A 15 -4.38 1.10 -0.40
C SER A 15 -5.39 0.19 0.31
N ARG A 16 -6.70 0.35 0.04
CA ARG A 16 -7.78 -0.48 0.61
C ARG A 16 -7.85 -1.90 0.04
N ALA A 17 -7.26 -2.14 -1.13
CA ALA A 17 -7.09 -3.50 -1.64
C ALA A 17 -5.89 -4.17 -0.97
N LEU A 18 -4.80 -3.42 -0.75
CA LEU A 18 -3.60 -3.94 -0.09
C LEU A 18 -3.83 -4.20 1.40
N PHE A 19 -4.54 -3.31 2.08
CA PHE A 19 -4.80 -3.35 3.52
C PHE A 19 -6.28 -3.21 3.84
N ASP A 20 -6.71 -3.82 4.94
CA ASP A 20 -8.03 -3.62 5.51
C ASP A 20 -8.13 -2.21 6.10
N LEU A 21 -9.00 -1.39 5.50
CA LEU A 21 -9.26 -0.01 5.85
C LEU A 21 -10.78 0.25 5.98
N GLU A 22 -11.58 -0.79 6.24
CA GLU A 22 -13.04 -0.68 6.30
C GLU A 22 -13.50 0.27 7.42
N LYS A 23 -12.82 0.24 8.57
CA LYS A 23 -13.14 1.12 9.70
C LYS A 23 -12.88 2.57 9.35
N GLU A 24 -11.74 2.84 8.72
CA GLU A 24 -11.33 4.17 8.30
C GLU A 24 -12.26 4.70 7.20
N ASN A 25 -12.65 3.83 6.25
CA ASN A 25 -13.64 4.17 5.23
C ASN A 25 -14.98 4.57 5.87
N LYS A 26 -15.44 3.81 6.87
CA LYS A 26 -16.66 4.13 7.61
C LYS A 26 -16.57 5.47 8.35
N ILE A 27 -15.43 5.78 8.96
CA ILE A 27 -15.19 7.07 9.60
C ILE A 27 -15.28 8.20 8.57
N TYR A 28 -14.68 8.02 7.39
CA TYR A 28 -14.76 9.01 6.31
C TYR A 28 -16.20 9.23 5.83
N GLU A 29 -16.96 8.15 5.61
CA GLU A 29 -18.34 8.22 5.13
C GLU A 29 -19.30 8.84 6.17
N GLU A 30 -19.14 8.50 7.45
CA GLU A 30 -20.03 8.96 8.52
C GLU A 30 -19.65 10.32 9.10
N LYS A 31 -18.35 10.63 9.17
CA LYS A 31 -17.81 11.78 9.92
C LYS A 31 -16.97 12.74 9.07
N GLY A 32 -16.71 12.40 7.81
CA GLY A 32 -15.98 13.23 6.87
C GLY A 32 -14.45 13.17 7.03
N LEU A 33 -13.78 13.97 6.19
CA LEU A 33 -12.33 13.93 5.99
C LEU A 33 -11.53 14.28 7.26
N GLN A 34 -11.99 15.25 8.06
CA GLN A 34 -11.24 15.73 9.23
C GLN A 34 -11.08 14.65 10.29
N GLU A 35 -12.17 13.94 10.59
CA GLU A 35 -12.20 12.84 11.55
C GLU A 35 -11.41 11.62 11.04
N TYR A 36 -11.50 11.34 9.74
CA TYR A 36 -10.66 10.33 9.08
C TYR A 36 -9.16 10.63 9.24
N CYS A 37 -8.72 11.87 8.97
CA CYS A 37 -7.32 12.25 9.10
C CYS A 37 -6.84 12.16 10.55
N ARG A 38 -7.63 12.66 11.52
CA ARG A 38 -7.29 12.55 12.94
C ARG A 38 -7.11 11.09 13.36
N TYR A 39 -8.06 10.24 12.98
CA TYR A 39 -7.99 8.81 13.30
C TYR A 39 -6.72 8.16 12.71
N GLN A 40 -6.37 8.47 11.46
CA GLN A 40 -5.17 7.93 10.82
C GLN A 40 -3.87 8.37 11.51
N ILE A 41 -3.80 9.61 12.01
CA ILE A 41 -2.64 10.12 12.76
C ILE A 41 -2.55 9.46 14.13
N GLU A 42 -3.66 9.40 14.88
CA GLU A 42 -3.69 8.78 16.22
C GLU A 42 -3.28 7.30 16.19
N HIS A 43 -3.54 6.62 15.07
CA HIS A 43 -3.26 5.19 14.88
C HIS A 43 -2.10 4.95 13.90
N GLU A 44 -1.24 5.95 13.65
CA GLU A 44 -0.18 5.87 12.61
C GLU A 44 0.82 4.72 12.82
N ASN A 45 1.02 4.32 14.07
CA ASN A 45 1.94 3.26 14.47
C ASN A 45 1.26 1.88 14.58
N GLU A 46 -0.06 1.83 14.34
CA GLU A 46 -0.79 0.57 14.31
C GLU A 46 -0.70 -0.07 12.93
N ILE A 47 -0.17 -1.29 12.90
CA ILE A 47 -0.03 -2.07 11.67
C ILE A 47 -1.40 -2.44 11.11
N LEU A 48 -1.62 -2.11 9.83
CA LEU A 48 -2.83 -2.46 9.12
C LEU A 48 -2.90 -3.96 8.87
N LYS A 49 -4.12 -4.51 8.90
CA LYS A 49 -4.33 -5.92 8.57
C LYS A 49 -4.26 -6.13 7.06
N PRO A 50 -3.83 -7.31 6.59
CA PRO A 50 -3.83 -7.65 5.18
C PRO A 50 -5.23 -7.51 4.56
N GLY A 51 -5.32 -6.79 3.44
CA GLY A 51 -6.54 -6.67 2.64
C GLY A 51 -6.69 -7.79 1.61
N ALA A 52 -7.75 -7.71 0.81
CA ALA A 52 -8.10 -8.73 -0.19
C ALA A 52 -7.00 -8.97 -1.25
N GLY A 53 -6.26 -7.92 -1.64
CA GLY A 53 -5.18 -7.98 -2.62
C GLY A 53 -3.81 -8.30 -2.04
N PHE A 54 -3.67 -8.39 -0.71
CA PHE A 54 -2.36 -8.53 -0.05
C PHE A 54 -1.59 -9.77 -0.49
N GLN A 55 -2.24 -10.93 -0.48
CA GLN A 55 -1.57 -12.20 -0.83
C GLN A 55 -1.15 -12.22 -2.30
N LEU A 56 -1.96 -11.62 -3.18
CA LEU A 56 -1.61 -11.48 -4.59
C LEU A 56 -0.37 -10.61 -4.77
N VAL A 57 -0.32 -9.43 -4.14
CA VAL A 57 0.84 -8.54 -4.19
C VAL A 57 2.08 -9.21 -3.62
N LYS A 58 1.97 -9.88 -2.47
CA LYS A 58 3.08 -10.61 -1.87
C LYS A 58 3.60 -11.71 -2.80
N ALA A 59 2.72 -12.45 -3.46
CA ALA A 59 3.09 -13.49 -4.42
C ALA A 59 3.79 -12.89 -5.66
N LEU A 60 3.28 -11.78 -6.18
CA LEU A 60 3.89 -11.07 -7.31
C LEU A 60 5.29 -10.56 -6.96
N LEU A 61 5.45 -9.85 -5.84
CA LEU A 61 6.75 -9.35 -5.39
C LEU A 61 7.76 -10.49 -5.17
N ARG A 62 7.31 -11.65 -4.68
CA ARG A 62 8.17 -12.83 -4.51
C ARG A 62 8.78 -13.30 -5.84
N ILE A 63 8.12 -13.12 -6.97
CA ILE A 63 8.66 -13.52 -8.29
C ILE A 63 9.99 -12.82 -8.56
N ASN A 64 10.18 -11.57 -8.12
CA ASN A 64 11.44 -10.85 -8.27
C ASN A 64 12.63 -11.57 -7.62
N SER A 65 12.41 -12.36 -6.56
CA SER A 65 13.46 -13.17 -5.92
C SER A 65 13.75 -14.49 -6.63
N LEU A 66 12.87 -14.92 -7.54
CA LEU A 66 12.97 -16.21 -8.25
C LEU A 66 13.58 -16.06 -9.64
N VAL A 67 13.60 -14.85 -10.20
CA VAL A 67 14.18 -14.57 -11.51
C VAL A 67 15.60 -14.05 -11.37
N SER A 68 16.53 -14.62 -12.14
CA SER A 68 17.94 -14.23 -12.16
C SER A 68 18.20 -12.92 -12.91
N SER A 69 17.23 -12.44 -13.69
CA SER A 69 17.31 -11.22 -14.49
C SER A 69 16.99 -9.93 -13.74
N GLY A 70 16.93 -9.98 -12.40
CA GLY A 70 16.62 -8.85 -11.53
C GLY A 70 15.13 -8.57 -11.41
N ARG A 71 14.77 -7.39 -10.88
CA ARG A 71 13.37 -6.99 -10.66
C ARG A 71 12.61 -6.92 -11.99
N LYS A 72 11.44 -7.56 -12.05
CA LYS A 72 10.54 -7.61 -13.22
C LYS A 72 9.11 -7.20 -12.92
N ILE A 73 8.75 -7.15 -11.64
CA ILE A 73 7.43 -6.71 -11.20
C ILE A 73 7.59 -5.48 -10.34
N GLU A 74 6.89 -4.42 -10.72
CA GLU A 74 6.81 -3.18 -9.97
C GLU A 74 5.38 -3.03 -9.44
N VAL A 75 5.23 -2.86 -8.13
CA VAL A 75 3.93 -2.62 -7.52
C VAL A 75 3.89 -1.19 -7.04
N ILE A 76 2.88 -0.45 -7.47
CA ILE A 76 2.70 0.97 -7.16
C ILE A 76 1.38 1.14 -6.42
N ILE A 77 1.41 1.85 -5.30
CA ILE A 77 0.18 2.17 -4.56
C ILE A 77 -0.50 3.38 -5.18
N MET A 78 -1.75 3.19 -5.60
CA MET A 78 -2.62 4.27 -6.06
C MET A 78 -3.42 4.80 -4.87
N SER A 79 -2.89 5.80 -4.18
CA SER A 79 -3.62 6.52 -3.13
C SER A 79 -4.20 7.83 -3.68
N ARG A 80 -5.47 8.11 -3.36
CA ARG A 80 -6.10 9.43 -3.58
C ARG A 80 -5.96 10.36 -2.38
N ASN A 81 -5.41 9.89 -1.27
CA ASN A 81 -5.37 10.61 0.00
C ASN A 81 -3.96 11.13 0.27
N SER A 82 -3.89 12.37 0.76
CA SER A 82 -2.68 13.17 0.94
C SER A 82 -1.56 12.45 1.72
N ALA A 83 -0.33 12.98 1.57
CA ALA A 83 0.87 12.54 2.27
C ALA A 83 0.64 12.27 3.78
N ASP A 84 -0.26 13.02 4.42
CA ASP A 84 -0.59 12.90 5.85
C ASP A 84 -1.18 11.54 6.26
N THR A 85 -1.85 10.82 5.34
CA THR A 85 -2.43 9.49 5.63
C THR A 85 -1.60 8.33 5.12
N SER A 86 -0.44 8.64 4.54
CA SER A 86 0.45 7.68 3.90
C SER A 86 1.40 7.00 4.89
N LEU A 87 1.64 7.61 6.07
CA LEU A 87 2.60 7.10 7.03
C LEU A 87 2.20 5.74 7.60
N ARG A 88 0.93 5.55 7.98
CA ARG A 88 0.44 4.26 8.50
C ARG A 88 0.52 3.14 7.46
N ILE A 89 0.22 3.48 6.20
CA ILE A 89 0.35 2.55 5.06
C ILE A 89 1.82 2.19 4.87
N PHE A 90 2.72 3.17 4.88
CA PHE A 90 4.16 2.96 4.78
C PHE A 90 4.71 2.09 5.91
N ASN A 91 4.38 2.41 7.17
CA ASN A 91 4.75 1.60 8.34
C ASN A 91 4.29 0.14 8.21
N SER A 92 3.09 -0.07 7.65
CA SER A 92 2.57 -1.41 7.41
C SER A 92 3.32 -2.13 6.29
N ILE A 93 3.65 -1.44 5.18
CA ILE A 93 4.48 -1.99 4.08
C ILE A 93 5.85 -2.44 4.60
N GLU A 94 6.51 -1.59 5.38
CA GLU A 94 7.80 -1.90 6.00
C GLU A 94 7.69 -3.10 6.96
N HIS A 95 6.66 -3.11 7.82
CA HIS A 95 6.42 -4.21 8.74
C HIS A 95 6.26 -5.56 8.03
N TYR A 96 5.56 -5.60 6.89
CA TYR A 96 5.38 -6.82 6.11
C TYR A 96 6.54 -7.12 5.13
N GLY A 97 7.53 -6.24 5.05
CA GLY A 97 8.67 -6.37 4.13
C GLY A 97 8.24 -6.38 2.65
N LEU A 98 7.22 -5.59 2.30
CA LEU A 98 6.75 -5.50 0.92
C LEU A 98 7.60 -4.48 0.15
N ASP A 99 8.27 -4.95 -0.90
CA ASP A 99 9.13 -4.14 -1.77
C ASP A 99 8.28 -3.35 -2.82
N ILE A 100 7.54 -2.36 -2.32
CA ILE A 100 6.55 -1.54 -3.05
C ILE A 100 7.04 -0.10 -3.18
N THR A 101 6.77 0.53 -4.33
CA THR A 101 7.02 1.96 -4.54
C THR A 101 5.77 2.79 -4.25
N LEU A 102 5.93 3.90 -3.53
CA LEU A 102 4.89 4.91 -3.26
C LEU A 102 4.81 5.98 -4.35
#